data_AF-A0AA39YDP8-F1
#
_entry.id   AF-A0AA39YDP8-F1
#
_cell.length_a   1.000
_cell.length_b   1.000
_cell.length_c   1.000
_cell.angle_alpha   90.00
_cell.angle_beta   90.00
_cell.angle_gamma   90.00
#
_symmetry.space_group_name_H-M   'P 1'
#
loop_
_entity.id
_entity.type
_entity.pdbx_description
1 polymer ?
#
loop_
_entity_poly.entity_id
_entity_poly.type
_entity_poly.pdbx_seq_one_letter_code
_entity_poly.pdbx_strand_id
1 'polypeptide(L)'
;MADSFASEAFTLLSLGIVIIGCRLAARIRMVGVRKLDFDDYLMCFVAIVYALETAAAYLVGSRYMGLANNGMSDEERSMLNPSSHEATLRIEGSKTQVIGWCLYTFVLWLLKICMNACYSRVTYQLDYLEYRVKIGWFLIGVTYLVVLLTILLGCQPFQRNWQIYPDPGNHCQPAVSEINCYVVLFLNIFTDIWLISIPVP
;
A
#
# COMPACT_ATOMS: atom_id res chain seq x y z
N MET A 1 -13.71 -15.15 -11.53
CA MET A 1 -12.71 -14.07 -11.42
C MET A 1 -12.22 -13.88 -9.99
N ALA A 2 -13.11 -13.75 -9.00
CA ALA A 2 -12.74 -13.59 -7.58
C ALA A 2 -11.79 -14.69 -7.05
N ASP A 3 -12.01 -15.97 -7.42
CA ASP A 3 -11.16 -17.08 -6.95
C ASP A 3 -9.72 -17.02 -7.46
N SER A 4 -9.51 -16.53 -8.69
CA SER A 4 -8.16 -16.37 -9.27
C SER A 4 -7.40 -15.27 -8.54
N PHE A 5 -8.05 -14.12 -8.31
CA PHE A 5 -7.45 -13.00 -7.59
C PHE A 5 -7.12 -13.37 -6.13
N ALA A 6 -8.05 -14.01 -5.43
CA ALA A 6 -7.82 -14.46 -4.07
C ALA A 6 -6.64 -15.45 -4.00
N SER A 7 -6.61 -16.43 -4.91
CA SER A 7 -5.52 -17.40 -4.97
C SER A 7 -4.16 -16.72 -5.18
N GLU A 8 -4.09 -15.75 -6.09
CA GLU A 8 -2.88 -14.96 -6.33
C GLU A 8 -2.46 -14.17 -5.07
N ALA A 9 -3.37 -13.39 -4.49
CA ALA A 9 -3.09 -12.54 -3.34
C ALA A 9 -2.62 -13.35 -2.12
N PHE A 10 -3.30 -14.46 -1.80
CA PHE A 10 -2.89 -15.32 -0.68
C PHE A 10 -1.60 -16.10 -0.97
N THR A 11 -1.33 -16.46 -2.24
CA THR A 11 -0.05 -17.08 -2.62
C THR A 11 1.10 -16.10 -2.44
N LEU A 12 0.94 -14.85 -2.88
CA LEU A 12 1.94 -13.80 -2.71
C LEU A 12 2.16 -13.42 -1.24
N LEU A 13 1.09 -13.36 -0.44
CA LEU A 13 1.19 -13.16 1.00
C LEU A 13 1.97 -14.30 1.67
N SER A 14 1.63 -15.55 1.35
CA SER A 14 2.29 -16.73 1.91
C SER A 14 3.77 -16.76 1.55
N LEU A 15 4.10 -16.49 0.28
CA LEU A 15 5.48 -16.39 -0.17
C LEU A 15 6.24 -15.27 0.56
N GLY A 16 5.62 -14.09 0.71
CA GLY A 16 6.20 -12.97 1.43
C GLY A 16 6.50 -13.31 2.90
N ILE A 17 5.55 -13.92 3.61
CA ILE A 17 5.72 -14.36 5.00
C ILE A 17 6.85 -15.39 5.11
N VAL A 18 6.91 -16.36 4.19
CA VAL A 18 7.99 -17.36 4.17
C VAL A 18 9.36 -16.69 3.97
N ILE A 19 9.48 -15.74 3.02
CA ILE A 19 10.73 -15.01 2.79
C ILE A 19 11.16 -14.23 4.03
N ILE A 20 10.22 -13.53 4.69
CA ILE A 20 10.46 -12.79 5.93
C ILE A 20 10.91 -13.75 7.04
N GLY A 21 10.23 -14.89 7.19
CA GLY A 21 10.58 -15.92 8.17
C GLY A 21 11.97 -16.51 7.93
N CYS A 22 12.31 -16.84 6.68
CA CYS A 22 13.65 -17.31 6.29
C CYS A 22 14.72 -16.26 6.60
N ARG A 23 14.47 -14.98 6.27
CA ARG A 23 15.37 -13.87 6.59
C ARG A 23 15.61 -13.75 8.09
N LEU A 24 14.55 -13.78 8.89
CA LEU A 24 14.64 -13.66 10.35
C LEU A 24 15.37 -14.87 10.95
N ALA A 25 15.09 -16.08 10.50
CA ALA A 25 15.78 -17.29 10.94
C ALA A 25 17.29 -17.25 10.62
N ALA A 26 17.66 -16.81 9.41
CA ALA A 26 19.05 -16.64 9.02
C ALA A 26 19.76 -15.60 9.91
N ARG A 27 19.10 -14.47 10.20
CA ARG A 27 19.61 -13.44 11.11
C ARG A 27 19.81 -13.96 12.52
N ILE A 28 18.79 -14.62 13.09
CA ILE A 28 18.89 -15.22 14.43
C ILE A 28 20.06 -16.20 14.50
N ARG A 29 20.29 -16.99 13.45
CA ARG A 29 21.43 -17.92 13.39
C ARG A 29 22.79 -17.21 13.29
N MET A 30 22.89 -16.08 12.60
CA MET A 30 24.14 -15.34 12.43
C MET A 30 24.52 -14.48 13.63
N VAL A 31 23.58 -13.72 14.19
CA VAL A 31 23.87 -12.72 15.24
C VAL A 31 23.30 -13.07 16.62
N GLY A 32 22.38 -14.03 16.69
CA GLY A 32 21.67 -14.41 17.91
C GLY A 32 20.44 -13.53 18.20
N VAL A 33 19.46 -14.09 18.93
CA VAL A 33 18.16 -13.43 19.21
C VAL A 33 18.28 -12.10 19.95
N ARG A 34 19.32 -11.94 20.79
CA ARG A 34 19.54 -10.71 21.59
C ARG A 34 20.15 -9.55 20.81
N LYS A 35 20.56 -9.78 19.56
CA LYS A 35 21.21 -8.77 18.70
C LYS A 35 20.41 -8.50 17.42
N LEU A 36 19.09 -8.74 17.47
CA LEU A 36 18.20 -8.34 16.38
C LEU A 36 18.13 -6.82 16.32
N ASP A 37 18.14 -6.30 15.10
CA ASP A 37 18.14 -4.87 14.85
C ASP A 37 16.73 -4.36 14.56
N PHE A 38 16.59 -3.03 14.53
CA PHE A 38 15.33 -2.35 14.23
C PHE A 38 14.67 -2.83 12.93
N ASP A 39 15.44 -3.10 11.88
CA ASP A 39 14.89 -3.57 10.59
C ASP A 39 14.24 -4.95 10.70
N ASP A 40 14.76 -5.84 11.57
CA ASP A 40 14.22 -7.18 11.75
C ASP A 40 12.82 -7.13 12.39
N TYR A 41 12.62 -6.28 13.40
CA TYR A 41 11.30 -6.02 14.00
C TYR A 41 10.35 -5.36 13.03
N LEU A 42 10.86 -4.41 12.22
CA LEU A 42 10.06 -3.71 11.23
C LEU A 42 9.56 -4.67 10.14
N MET A 43 10.36 -5.65 9.71
CA MET A 43 9.93 -6.67 8.75
C MET A 43 8.80 -7.56 9.30
N CYS A 44 8.81 -7.88 10.59
CA CYS A 44 7.68 -8.57 11.23
C CYS A 44 6.41 -7.71 11.21
N PHE A 45 6.55 -6.40 11.46
CA PHE A 45 5.43 -5.47 11.37
C PHE A 45 4.89 -5.35 9.94
N VAL A 46 5.78 -5.30 8.93
CA VAL A 46 5.40 -5.35 7.51
C VAL A 46 4.56 -6.58 7.20
N ALA A 47 4.91 -7.76 7.72
CA ALA A 47 4.12 -8.97 7.50
C ALA A 47 2.68 -8.85 8.02
N ILE A 48 2.48 -8.20 9.16
CA ILE A 48 1.15 -7.94 9.73
C ILE A 48 0.37 -6.97 8.84
N VAL A 49 0.97 -5.84 8.47
CA VAL A 49 0.30 -4.85 7.62
C VAL A 49 -0.02 -5.43 6.24
N TYR A 50 0.88 -6.23 5.66
CA TYR A 50 0.65 -6.89 4.38
C TYR A 50 -0.51 -7.89 4.47
N ALA A 51 -0.64 -8.64 5.56
CA ALA A 51 -1.81 -9.48 5.79
C ALA A 51 -3.12 -8.67 5.89
N LEU A 52 -3.09 -7.50 6.54
CA LEU A 52 -4.25 -6.60 6.61
C LEU A 52 -4.61 -6.03 5.23
N GLU A 53 -3.61 -5.66 4.44
CA GLU A 53 -3.78 -5.18 3.06
C GLU A 53 -4.44 -6.26 2.19
N THR A 54 -3.89 -7.48 2.22
CA THR A 54 -4.44 -8.63 1.49
C THR A 54 -5.87 -8.96 1.97
N ALA A 55 -6.15 -8.85 3.26
CA ALA A 55 -7.50 -9.04 3.80
C ALA A 55 -8.47 -7.97 3.29
N ALA A 56 -8.07 -6.70 3.23
CA ALA A 56 -8.90 -5.63 2.69
C ALA A 56 -9.22 -5.87 1.20
N ALA A 57 -8.21 -6.25 0.41
CA ALA A 57 -8.39 -6.58 -1.00
C ALA A 57 -9.31 -7.80 -1.20
N TYR A 58 -9.16 -8.84 -0.37
CA TYR A 58 -10.04 -10.00 -0.37
C TYR A 58 -11.49 -9.63 -0.02
N LEU A 59 -11.72 -8.73 0.95
CA LEU A 59 -13.05 -8.26 1.31
C LEU A 59 -13.72 -7.52 0.14
N VAL A 60 -12.99 -6.69 -0.61
CA VAL A 60 -13.52 -6.04 -1.82
C VAL A 60 -14.01 -7.07 -2.83
N GLY A 61 -13.20 -8.08 -3.15
CA GLY A 61 -13.57 -9.10 -4.13
C GLY A 61 -14.67 -10.05 -3.66
N SER A 62 -14.60 -10.54 -2.41
CA SER A 62 -15.48 -11.60 -1.91
C SER A 62 -16.75 -11.07 -1.25
N ARG A 63 -16.63 -10.09 -0.35
CA ARG A 63 -17.74 -9.57 0.46
C ARG A 63 -18.55 -8.53 -0.30
N TYR A 64 -17.87 -7.68 -1.06
CA TYR A 64 -18.49 -6.59 -1.81
C TYR A 64 -18.64 -6.90 -3.31
N MET A 65 -18.34 -8.13 -3.74
CA MET A 65 -18.47 -8.59 -5.13
C MET A 65 -17.68 -7.76 -6.16
N GLY A 66 -16.61 -7.09 -5.72
CA GLY A 66 -15.85 -6.15 -6.52
C GLY A 66 -16.59 -4.84 -6.82
N LEU A 67 -17.73 -4.59 -6.17
CA LEU A 67 -18.52 -3.38 -6.36
C LEU A 67 -17.94 -2.21 -5.57
N ALA A 68 -17.80 -1.08 -6.25
CA ALA A 68 -17.48 0.21 -5.65
C ALA A 68 -18.29 1.31 -6.38
N ASN A 69 -17.95 2.58 -6.14
CA ASN A 69 -18.62 3.73 -6.73
C ASN A 69 -18.21 4.03 -8.18
N ASN A 70 -17.52 3.11 -8.85
CA ASN A 70 -17.07 3.18 -10.23
C ASN A 70 -17.82 2.18 -11.13
N GLY A 71 -17.53 2.21 -12.43
CA GLY A 71 -18.05 1.22 -13.39
C GLY A 71 -19.57 1.25 -13.56
N MET A 72 -20.16 2.46 -13.51
CA MET A 72 -21.59 2.69 -13.75
C MET A 72 -21.77 3.89 -14.68
N SER A 73 -22.76 3.80 -15.58
CA SER A 73 -23.25 4.95 -16.34
C SER A 73 -24.06 5.91 -15.46
N ASP A 74 -24.26 7.15 -15.92
CA ASP A 74 -25.07 8.12 -15.18
C ASP A 74 -26.53 7.68 -15.05
N GLU A 75 -27.06 6.99 -16.06
CA GLU A 75 -28.40 6.39 -16.02
C GLU A 75 -28.47 5.31 -14.94
N GLU A 76 -27.53 4.37 -14.90
CA GLU A 76 -27.47 3.32 -13.88
C GLU A 76 -27.37 3.90 -12.47
N ARG A 77 -26.59 4.98 -12.28
CA ARG A 77 -26.47 5.69 -10.99
C ARG A 77 -27.78 6.32 -10.57
N SER A 78 -28.50 6.94 -11.51
CA SER A 78 -29.77 7.61 -11.24
C SER A 78 -30.91 6.63 -10.91
N MET A 79 -30.85 5.43 -11.50
CA MET A 79 -31.85 4.37 -11.31
C MET A 79 -31.59 3.51 -10.07
N LEU A 80 -30.38 3.57 -9.49
CA LEU A 80 -30.03 2.80 -8.32
C LEU A 80 -30.81 3.27 -7.09
N ASN A 81 -31.63 2.38 -6.53
CA ASN A 81 -32.31 2.66 -5.27
C ASN A 81 -31.27 2.77 -4.13
N PRO A 82 -31.17 3.92 -3.41
CA PRO A 82 -30.21 4.11 -2.32
C PRO A 82 -30.38 3.13 -1.15
N SER A 83 -31.57 2.55 -0.96
CA SER A 83 -31.85 1.57 0.09
C SER A 83 -31.66 0.11 -0.37
N SER A 84 -31.18 -0.11 -1.60
CA SER A 84 -30.91 -1.44 -2.12
C SER A 84 -29.67 -2.07 -1.46
N HIS A 85 -29.63 -3.41 -1.50
CA HIS A 85 -28.45 -4.14 -1.07
C HIS A 85 -27.21 -3.77 -1.89
N GLU A 86 -27.37 -3.59 -3.21
CA GLU A 86 -26.28 -3.19 -4.11
C GLU A 86 -25.68 -1.83 -3.73
N ALA A 87 -26.51 -0.83 -3.44
CA ALA A 87 -26.03 0.48 -3.00
C ALA A 87 -25.15 0.37 -1.74
N THR A 88 -25.54 -0.50 -0.80
CA THR A 88 -24.75 -0.77 0.41
C THR A 88 -23.42 -1.43 0.07
N LEU A 89 -23.40 -2.45 -0.80
CA LEU A 89 -22.16 -3.11 -1.23
C LEU A 89 -21.20 -2.13 -1.89
N ARG A 90 -21.69 -1.23 -2.75
CA ARG A 90 -20.88 -0.20 -3.43
C ARG A 90 -20.29 0.82 -2.45
N ILE A 91 -21.07 1.28 -1.47
CA ILE A 91 -20.60 2.23 -0.46
C ILE A 91 -19.51 1.60 0.41
N GLU A 92 -19.76 0.40 0.96
CA GLU A 92 -18.81 -0.28 1.84
C GLU A 92 -17.58 -0.82 1.08
N GLY A 93 -17.76 -1.24 -0.16
CA GLY A 93 -16.65 -1.58 -1.06
C GLY A 93 -15.75 -0.38 -1.33
N SER A 94 -16.33 0.81 -1.60
CA SER A 94 -15.55 2.04 -1.82
C SER A 94 -14.76 2.46 -0.58
N LYS A 95 -15.34 2.35 0.62
CA LYS A 95 -14.63 2.62 1.89
C LYS A 95 -13.47 1.65 2.10
N THR A 96 -13.71 0.36 1.84
CA THR A 96 -12.68 -0.67 1.96
C THR A 96 -11.56 -0.46 0.96
N GLN A 97 -11.86 0.04 -0.24
CA GLN A 97 -10.86 0.40 -1.24
C GLN A 97 -9.95 1.55 -0.77
N VAL A 98 -10.50 2.59 -0.13
CA VAL A 98 -9.69 3.68 0.46
C VAL A 98 -8.76 3.14 1.56
N ILE A 99 -9.26 2.25 2.42
CA ILE A 99 -8.45 1.56 3.42
C ILE A 99 -7.35 0.74 2.76
N GLY A 100 -7.69 0.01 1.69
CA GLY A 100 -6.75 -0.77 0.88
C GLY A 100 -5.61 0.09 0.34
N TRP A 101 -5.90 1.26 -0.24
CA TRP A 101 -4.89 2.21 -0.69
C TRP A 101 -3.97 2.69 0.42
N CYS A 102 -4.51 2.98 1.60
CA CYS A 102 -3.72 3.40 2.76
C CYS A 102 -2.78 2.28 3.22
N LEU A 103 -3.28 1.04 3.33
CA LEU A 103 -2.50 -0.13 3.74
C LEU A 103 -1.43 -0.47 2.70
N TYR A 104 -1.79 -0.51 1.42
CA TYR A 104 -0.87 -0.75 0.30
C TYR A 104 0.30 0.24 0.30
N THR A 105 -0.02 1.54 0.37
CA THR A 105 0.99 2.60 0.46
C THR A 105 1.83 2.41 1.72
N PHE A 106 1.24 2.07 2.85
CA PHE A 106 2.00 1.88 4.08
C PHE A 106 2.97 0.70 3.99
N VAL A 107 2.56 -0.44 3.41
CA VAL A 107 3.44 -1.60 3.18
C VAL A 107 4.63 -1.22 2.30
N LEU A 108 4.38 -0.57 1.16
CA LEU A 108 5.44 -0.18 0.22
C LEU A 108 6.48 0.77 0.85
N TRP A 109 6.04 1.75 1.62
CA TRP A 109 6.96 2.68 2.28
C TRP A 109 7.66 2.06 3.49
N LEU A 110 7.00 1.16 4.23
CA LEU A 110 7.67 0.39 5.28
C LEU A 110 8.79 -0.49 4.71
N LEU A 111 8.57 -1.15 3.57
CA LEU A 111 9.62 -1.91 2.89
C LEU A 111 10.82 -1.03 2.49
N LYS A 112 10.56 0.18 1.99
CA LYS A 112 11.60 1.18 1.69
C LYS A 112 12.36 1.62 2.94
N ILE A 113 11.66 1.83 4.06
CA ILE A 113 12.27 2.11 5.37
C ILE A 113 13.17 0.96 5.81
N CYS A 114 12.73 -0.29 5.71
CA CYS A 114 13.55 -1.47 6.02
C CYS A 114 14.82 -1.51 5.16
N MET A 115 14.69 -1.28 3.86
CA MET A 115 15.80 -1.27 2.92
C MET A 115 16.80 -0.15 3.23
N ASN A 116 16.32 1.06 3.48
CA ASN A 116 17.17 2.21 3.81
C ASN A 116 17.85 2.06 5.19
N ALA A 117 17.19 1.42 6.16
CA ALA A 117 17.80 1.04 7.44
C ALA A 117 18.90 -0.01 7.27
N CYS A 118 18.72 -0.98 6.37
CA CYS A 118 19.76 -1.94 6.00
C CYS A 118 20.96 -1.23 5.37
N TYR A 119 20.73 -0.30 4.43
CA TYR A 119 21.79 0.50 3.83
C TYR A 119 22.54 1.36 4.84
N SER A 120 21.82 2.00 5.77
CA SER A 120 22.43 2.78 6.86
C SER A 120 23.47 1.97 7.64
N ARG A 121 23.25 0.66 7.81
CA ARG A 121 24.18 -0.24 8.50
C ARG A 121 25.37 -0.62 7.63
N VAL A 122 25.14 -0.99 6.38
CA VAL A 122 26.21 -1.47 5.48
C VAL A 122 27.15 -0.33 5.10
N THR A 123 26.64 0.90 4.97
CA THR A 123 27.42 2.06 4.54
C THR A 123 28.00 2.88 5.69
N TYR A 124 27.97 2.38 6.94
CA TYR A 124 28.32 3.11 8.18
C TYR A 124 29.77 3.65 8.25
N GLN A 125 30.62 3.35 7.26
CA GLN A 125 32.02 3.82 7.21
C GLN A 125 32.39 4.52 5.90
N LEU A 126 31.41 4.81 5.05
CA LEU A 126 31.61 5.47 3.74
C LEU A 126 30.82 6.78 3.73
N ASP A 127 31.47 7.89 4.11
CA ASP A 127 30.83 9.20 4.31
C ASP A 127 29.95 9.64 3.12
N TYR A 128 30.40 9.39 1.89
CA TYR A 128 29.65 9.74 0.67
C TYR A 128 28.37 8.91 0.49
N LEU A 129 28.33 7.68 0.99
CA LEU A 129 27.15 6.82 0.98
C LEU A 129 26.22 7.12 2.14
N GLU A 130 26.75 7.46 3.32
CA GLU A 130 25.94 7.85 4.47
C GLU A 130 25.08 9.08 4.15
N TYR A 131 25.64 10.07 3.44
CA TYR A 131 24.89 11.24 2.98
C TYR A 131 23.72 10.86 2.06
N ARG A 132 23.93 9.92 1.12
CA ARG A 132 22.87 9.43 0.21
C ARG A 132 21.76 8.69 0.95
N VAL A 133 22.09 7.93 1.99
CA VAL A 133 21.11 7.23 2.84
C VAL A 133 20.27 8.23 3.65
N LYS A 134 20.88 9.31 4.15
CA LYS A 134 20.17 10.42 4.83
C LYS A 134 19.18 11.12 3.90
N ILE A 135 19.57 11.39 2.65
CA ILE A 135 18.63 11.88 1.62
C ILE A 135 17.52 10.85 1.38
N GLY A 136 17.85 9.55 1.34
CA GLY A 136 16.86 8.47 1.23
C GLY A 136 15.79 8.54 2.31
N TRP A 137 16.18 8.75 3.58
CA TRP A 137 15.24 8.93 4.70
C TRP A 137 14.29 10.11 4.47
N PHE A 138 14.83 11.24 4.04
CA PHE A 138 14.04 12.43 3.74
C PHE A 138 13.07 12.19 2.57
N LEU A 139 13.55 11.60 1.47
CA LEU A 139 12.73 11.31 0.29
C LEU A 139 11.60 10.34 0.61
N ILE A 140 11.87 9.25 1.34
CA ILE A 140 10.86 8.27 1.75
C ILE A 140 9.78 8.98 2.60
N GLY A 141 10.18 9.79 3.58
CA GLY A 141 9.24 10.51 4.45
C GLY A 141 8.36 11.50 3.70
N VAL A 142 8.96 12.34 2.84
CA VAL A 142 8.24 13.34 2.06
C VAL A 142 7.30 12.69 1.07
N THR A 143 7.77 11.70 0.31
CA THR A 143 6.93 11.02 -0.68
C THR A 143 5.79 10.24 -0.02
N TYR A 144 6.01 9.60 1.13
CA TYR A 144 4.95 8.95 1.89
C TYR A 144 3.85 9.95 2.25
N LEU A 145 4.24 11.11 2.80
CA LEU A 145 3.32 12.14 3.21
C LEU A 145 2.52 12.67 2.02
N VAL A 146 3.17 12.92 0.88
CA VAL A 146 2.49 13.37 -0.34
C VAL A 146 1.47 12.34 -0.81
N VAL A 147 1.82 11.05 -0.86
CA VAL A 147 0.89 10.00 -1.28
C VAL A 147 -0.27 9.87 -0.31
N LEU A 148 0.01 9.83 1.00
CA LEU A 148 -1.03 9.70 2.02
C LEU A 148 -2.01 10.88 1.98
N LEU A 149 -1.49 12.11 1.87
CA LEU A 149 -2.32 13.30 1.73
C LEU A 149 -3.11 13.28 0.42
N THR A 150 -2.54 12.76 -0.67
CA THR A 150 -3.27 12.61 -1.94
C THR A 150 -4.44 11.65 -1.80
N ILE A 151 -4.25 10.51 -1.13
CA ILE A 151 -5.33 9.53 -0.91
C ILE A 151 -6.43 10.11 -0.01
N LEU A 152 -6.07 10.82 1.06
CA LEU A 152 -7.03 11.33 2.05
C LEU A 152 -7.70 12.65 1.63
N LEU A 153 -6.97 13.53 0.93
CA LEU A 153 -7.41 14.88 0.58
C LEU A 153 -7.67 15.06 -0.92
N GLY A 154 -7.36 14.08 -1.76
CA GLY A 154 -7.56 14.16 -3.22
C GLY A 154 -9.03 14.31 -3.63
N CYS A 155 -9.95 13.89 -2.76
CA CYS A 155 -11.39 14.07 -2.94
C CYS A 155 -11.98 14.82 -1.73
N GLN A 156 -12.49 16.04 -1.95
CA GLN A 156 -13.11 16.87 -0.91
C GLN A 156 -14.52 17.30 -1.31
N PRO A 157 -15.53 17.17 -0.42
CA PRO A 157 -15.47 16.57 0.92
C PRO A 157 -15.23 15.05 0.86
N PHE A 158 -14.56 14.50 1.88
CA PHE A 158 -14.07 13.11 1.92
C PHE A 158 -15.16 12.05 1.69
N GLN A 159 -16.41 12.37 2.04
CA GLN A 159 -17.57 11.51 1.86
C GLN A 159 -17.90 11.22 0.38
N ARG A 160 -17.40 12.02 -0.55
CA ARG A 160 -17.57 11.80 -1.99
C ARG A 160 -16.86 10.55 -2.50
N ASN A 161 -15.86 10.03 -1.76
CA ASN A 161 -15.18 8.78 -2.10
C ASN A 161 -16.11 7.56 -2.15
N TRP A 162 -17.29 7.63 -1.53
CA TRP A 162 -18.32 6.58 -1.57
C TRP A 162 -19.68 7.10 -2.03
N GLN A 163 -19.71 8.27 -2.69
CA GLN A 163 -20.92 8.79 -3.32
C GLN A 163 -21.19 8.02 -4.62
N ILE A 164 -22.44 7.57 -4.81
CA ILE A 164 -22.87 6.87 -6.03
C ILE A 164 -23.55 7.84 -7.02
N TYR A 165 -24.50 8.64 -6.55
CA TYR A 165 -25.23 9.62 -7.37
C TYR A 165 -25.30 10.97 -6.65
N PRO A 166 -25.10 12.11 -7.36
CA PRO A 166 -24.59 12.22 -8.74
C PRO A 166 -23.15 11.69 -8.89
N ASP A 167 -22.64 11.49 -10.11
CA ASP A 167 -21.26 11.00 -10.31
C ASP A 167 -20.24 11.93 -9.65
N PRO A 168 -19.41 11.45 -8.71
CA PRO A 168 -18.40 12.27 -8.06
C PRO A 168 -17.17 12.54 -8.96
N GLY A 169 -17.07 11.90 -10.12
CA GLY A 169 -15.95 12.00 -11.05
C GLY A 169 -14.76 11.10 -10.67
N ASN A 170 -13.86 10.86 -11.62
CA ASN A 170 -12.79 9.85 -11.50
C ASN A 170 -11.88 10.05 -10.28
N HIS A 171 -11.51 11.29 -9.96
CA HIS A 171 -10.65 11.61 -8.82
C HIS A 171 -11.22 11.14 -7.46
N CYS A 172 -12.55 11.00 -7.37
CA CYS A 172 -13.29 10.53 -6.20
C CYS A 172 -13.77 9.07 -6.32
N GLN A 173 -13.25 8.31 -7.28
CA GLN A 173 -13.56 6.88 -7.46
C GLN A 173 -12.36 6.04 -7.01
N PRO A 174 -12.28 5.57 -5.74
CA PRO A 174 -11.06 5.01 -5.19
C PRO A 174 -10.51 3.81 -5.96
N ALA A 175 -11.38 3.02 -6.61
CA ALA A 175 -10.96 1.84 -7.36
C ALA A 175 -10.22 2.17 -8.67
N VAL A 176 -10.45 3.35 -9.27
CA VAL A 176 -9.94 3.73 -10.60
C VAL A 176 -9.42 5.18 -10.66
N SER A 177 -9.17 5.79 -9.50
CA SER A 177 -8.72 7.19 -9.42
C SER A 177 -7.35 7.35 -10.06
N GLU A 178 -7.31 8.07 -11.18
CA GLU A 178 -6.10 8.33 -11.95
C GLU A 178 -5.06 9.07 -11.11
N ILE A 179 -5.50 10.02 -10.28
CA ILE A 179 -4.62 10.81 -9.41
C ILE A 179 -3.88 9.89 -8.43
N ASN A 180 -4.60 9.00 -7.75
CA ASN A 180 -3.98 8.08 -6.80
C ASN A 180 -3.02 7.13 -7.52
N CYS A 181 -3.44 6.55 -8.64
CA CYS A 181 -2.60 5.65 -9.44
C CYS A 181 -1.31 6.33 -9.90
N TYR A 182 -1.38 7.52 -10.50
CA TYR A 182 -0.20 8.21 -10.99
C TYR A 182 0.71 8.68 -9.86
N VAL A 183 0.17 9.32 -8.82
CA VAL A 183 0.99 9.86 -7.72
C VAL A 183 1.71 8.74 -6.97
N VAL A 184 1.01 7.63 -6.65
CA VAL A 184 1.62 6.47 -6.00
C VAL A 184 2.70 5.87 -6.92
N LEU A 185 2.39 5.64 -8.19
CA LEU A 185 3.31 5.00 -9.14
C LEU A 185 4.59 5.82 -9.34
N PHE A 186 4.48 7.11 -9.65
CA PHE A 186 5.64 7.95 -9.93
C PHE A 186 6.53 8.11 -8.70
N LEU A 187 5.94 8.36 -7.52
CA LEU A 187 6.72 8.52 -6.29
C LEU A 187 7.32 7.19 -5.83
N ASN A 188 6.62 6.07 -6.04
CA ASN A 188 7.18 4.74 -5.79
C ASN A 188 8.39 4.46 -6.68
N ILE A 189 8.25 4.62 -8.01
CA ILE A 189 9.35 4.40 -8.96
C ILE A 189 10.53 5.32 -8.65
N PHE A 190 10.26 6.61 -8.42
CA PHE A 190 11.31 7.59 -8.13
C PHE A 190 12.12 7.23 -6.88
N THR A 191 11.44 6.84 -5.80
CA THR A 191 12.11 6.43 -4.55
C THR A 191 12.83 5.09 -4.69
N ASP A 192 12.30 4.15 -5.47
CA ASP A 192 12.97 2.87 -5.75
C ASP A 192 14.25 3.08 -6.57
N ILE A 193 14.22 3.93 -7.61
CA ILE A 193 15.42 4.31 -8.38
C ILE A 193 16.47 4.93 -7.46
N TRP A 194 16.07 5.81 -6.54
CA TRP A 194 16.99 6.39 -5.57
C TRP A 194 17.66 5.32 -4.70
N LEU A 195 16.87 4.40 -4.14
CA LEU A 195 17.38 3.33 -3.29
C LEU A 195 18.33 2.40 -4.04
N ILE A 196 17.99 2.00 -5.26
CA ILE A 196 18.84 1.14 -6.10
C ILE A 196 20.15 1.84 -6.49
N SER A 197 20.15 3.18 -6.59
CA SER A 197 21.35 3.95 -6.94
C SER A 197 22.44 3.96 -5.85
N ILE A 198 22.14 3.47 -4.65
CA ILE A 198 23.08 3.36 -3.52
C ILE A 198 23.90 2.06 -3.71
N PRO A 199 25.18 2.15 -4.10
CA PRO A 199 25.99 0.96 -4.31
C PRO A 199 26.22 0.22 -2.98
N VAL A 200 26.07 -1.10 -3.02
CA VAL A 200 26.41 -1.99 -1.90
C VAL A 200 27.85 -2.49 -2.12
N PRO A 201 28.74 -2.38 -1.11
CA PRO A 201 30.11 -2.87 -1.19
C PRO A 201 30.23 -4.39 -1.21
#